data_AF-A0A9N9J906-F1
#
_entry.id   AF-A0A9N9J906-F1
#
_cell.length_a   1.000
_cell.length_b   1.000
_cell.length_c   1.000
_cell.angle_alpha   90.00
_cell.angle_beta   90.00
_cell.angle_gamma   90.00
#
_symmetry.space_group_name_H-M   'P 1'
#
loop_
_entity.id
_entity.type
_entity.pdbx_description
1 polymer ?
#
loop_
_entity_poly.entity_id
_entity_poly.type
_entity_poly.pdbx_seq_one_letter_code
_entity_poly.pdbx_strand_id
1 'polypeptide(L)'
;MPKIKELSIFERGKIIGLHKDNHNPRHFQNFKYGLVFPASQSGRPSIFNDFDKWHLIQLLKNDRQQSVDELTEKFNELELKTSSSFTICHNLYELGYHGIRKL
;
A
#
# COMPACT_ATOMS: atom_id res chain seq x y z
N MET A 1 -3.25 -9.74 -20.84
CA MET A 1 -2.05 -9.20 -21.52
C MET A 1 -0.86 -9.37 -20.59
N PRO A 2 0.27 -9.94 -21.04
CA PRO A 2 1.41 -10.16 -20.17
C PRO A 2 2.11 -8.83 -19.83
N LYS A 3 2.72 -8.76 -18.65
CA LYS A 3 3.38 -7.56 -18.11
C LYS A 3 4.44 -7.05 -19.09
N ILE A 4 4.24 -5.84 -19.62
CA ILE A 4 5.26 -5.12 -20.38
C ILE A 4 6.33 -4.73 -19.36
N LYS A 5 7.53 -5.31 -19.48
CA LYS A 5 8.69 -4.95 -18.67
C LYS A 5 8.96 -3.45 -18.85
N GLU A 6 9.09 -2.72 -17.75
CA GLU A 6 9.48 -1.32 -17.82
C GLU A 6 10.86 -1.18 -18.45
N LEU A 7 11.01 -0.21 -19.36
CA LEU A 7 12.29 0.10 -19.99
C LEU A 7 13.26 0.64 -18.93
N SER A 8 14.48 0.13 -18.95
CA SER A 8 15.59 0.66 -18.17
C SER A 8 15.92 2.10 -18.59
N ILE A 9 16.51 2.87 -17.68
CA ILE A 9 17.01 4.24 -17.93
C ILE A 9 17.88 4.29 -19.20
N PHE A 10 18.72 3.26 -19.40
CA PHE A 10 19.59 3.16 -20.57
C PHE A 10 18.80 2.94 -21.88
N GLU A 11 17.80 2.05 -21.86
CA GLU A 11 16.95 1.77 -23.02
C GLU A 11 16.12 3.00 -23.41
N ARG A 12 15.62 3.74 -22.41
CA ARG A 12 14.94 5.03 -22.61
C ARG A 12 15.88 6.08 -23.21
N GLY A 13 17.10 6.19 -22.70
CA GLY A 13 18.12 7.11 -23.23
C GLY A 13 18.47 6.84 -24.69
N LYS A 14 18.58 5.56 -25.08
CA LYS A 14 18.82 5.15 -26.46
C LYS A 14 17.67 5.56 -27.40
N ILE A 15 16.42 5.44 -26.95
CA ILE A 15 15.24 5.86 -27.71
C ILE A 15 15.22 7.39 -27.88
N ILE A 16 15.55 8.15 -26.82
CA ILE A 16 15.63 9.61 -26.87
C ILE A 16 16.70 10.08 -27.87
N GLY A 17 17.88 9.44 -27.86
CA GLY A 17 18.95 9.73 -28.83
C GLY A 17 18.50 9.51 -30.27
N LEU A 18 17.95 8.34 -30.56
CA LEU A 18 17.51 8.00 -31.92
C LEU A 18 16.36 8.88 -32.43
N HIS A 19 15.48 9.37 -31.54
CA HIS A 19 14.45 10.34 -31.88
C HIS A 19 15.05 11.70 -32.26
N LYS A 20 16.09 12.16 -31.57
CA LYS A 20 16.80 13.41 -31.91
C LYS A 20 17.49 13.31 -33.27
N ASP A 21 17.97 12.12 -33.61
CA ASP A 21 18.65 11.84 -34.88
C ASP A 21 17.67 11.61 -36.07
N ASN A 22 16.36 11.89 -35.87
CA ASN A 22 15.32 11.82 -36.91
C ASN A 22 15.15 10.44 -37.59
N HIS A 23 15.49 9.37 -36.89
CA HIS A 23 15.30 8.00 -37.38
C HIS A 23 13.81 7.63 -37.53
N ASN A 24 13.51 6.75 -38.50
CA ASN A 24 12.14 6.38 -38.86
C ASN A 24 11.33 5.87 -37.63
N PRO A 25 10.18 6.48 -37.31
CA PRO A 25 9.39 6.16 -36.11
C PRO A 25 8.82 4.74 -36.09
N ARG A 26 8.81 4.02 -37.22
CA ARG A 26 8.48 2.57 -37.25
C ARG A 26 9.44 1.72 -36.42
N HIS A 27 10.69 2.17 -36.21
CA HIS A 27 11.64 1.49 -35.33
C HIS A 27 11.29 1.65 -33.84
N PHE A 28 10.40 2.58 -33.47
CA PHE A 28 10.04 2.86 -32.06
C PHE A 28 8.56 2.66 -31.72
N GLN A 29 7.77 2.09 -32.63
CA GLN A 29 6.31 1.94 -32.48
C GLN A 29 5.90 1.20 -31.19
N ASN A 30 6.76 0.31 -30.68
CA ASN A 30 6.53 -0.44 -29.43
C ASN A 30 6.86 0.34 -28.15
N PHE A 31 7.50 1.52 -28.22
CA PHE A 31 8.00 2.25 -27.06
C PHE A 31 7.19 3.50 -26.69
N LYS A 32 6.09 3.77 -27.41
CA LYS A 32 5.21 4.93 -27.15
C LYS A 32 4.71 4.97 -25.69
N TYR A 33 4.64 3.82 -25.02
CA TYR A 33 4.20 3.66 -23.62
C TYR A 33 5.35 3.59 -22.60
N GLY A 34 6.62 3.49 -23.01
CA GLY A 34 7.76 3.27 -22.11
C GLY A 34 8.56 4.52 -21.75
N LEU A 35 8.25 5.67 -22.36
CA LEU A 35 8.91 6.95 -22.08
C LEU A 35 8.32 7.71 -20.89
N VAL A 36 7.06 7.39 -20.53
CA VAL A 36 6.40 7.92 -19.34
C VAL A 36 6.56 6.88 -18.24
N PHE A 37 7.03 7.29 -17.05
CA PHE A 37 6.96 6.41 -15.88
C PHE A 37 5.49 6.09 -15.64
N PRO A 38 5.06 4.81 -15.71
CA PRO A 38 3.69 4.48 -15.35
C PRO A 38 3.45 4.97 -13.92
N ALA A 39 2.29 5.57 -13.68
CA ALA A 39 1.91 5.93 -12.32
C ALA A 39 2.03 4.68 -11.44
N SER A 40 2.58 4.84 -10.23
CA SER A 40 2.66 3.74 -9.26
C SER A 40 1.27 3.14 -9.12
N GLN A 41 1.17 1.84 -9.36
CA GLN A 41 -0.11 1.16 -9.18
C GLN A 41 -0.47 1.24 -7.71
N SER A 42 -1.65 1.77 -7.40
CA SER A 42 -2.17 1.74 -6.05
C SER A 42 -2.24 0.29 -5.61
N GLY A 43 -1.67 -0.02 -4.44
CA GLY A 43 -1.73 -1.34 -3.85
C GLY A 43 -3.16 -1.78 -3.55
N ARG A 44 -3.31 -2.98 -2.97
CA ARG A 44 -4.61 -3.41 -2.47
C ARG A 44 -5.12 -2.43 -1.41
N PRO A 45 -6.43 -2.13 -1.37
CA PRO A 45 -6.99 -1.31 -0.31
C PRO A 45 -6.74 -1.96 1.05
N SER A 46 -6.62 -1.14 2.09
CA SER A 46 -6.41 -1.62 3.45
C SER A 46 -7.57 -2.52 3.89
N ILE A 47 -7.23 -3.55 4.67
CA ILE A 47 -8.21 -4.47 5.24
C ILE A 47 -9.10 -3.74 6.27
N PHE A 48 -8.59 -2.68 6.89
CA PHE A 48 -9.31 -1.85 7.87
C PHE A 48 -9.94 -0.64 7.19
N ASN A 49 -11.26 -0.52 7.35
CA ASN A 49 -11.98 0.68 6.95
C ASN A 49 -11.75 1.81 7.95
N ASP A 50 -12.05 3.05 7.57
CA ASP A 50 -11.87 4.20 8.46
C ASP A 50 -12.77 4.13 9.70
N PHE A 51 -13.95 3.50 9.56
CA PHE A 51 -14.84 3.20 10.68
C PHE A 51 -14.19 2.23 11.68
N ASP A 52 -13.54 1.17 11.19
CA ASP A 52 -12.88 0.18 12.03
C ASP A 52 -11.73 0.83 12.82
N LYS A 53 -10.96 1.70 12.16
CA LYS A 53 -9.88 2.47 12.80
C LYS A 53 -10.43 3.42 13.86
N TRP A 54 -11.52 4.12 13.57
CA TRP A 54 -12.17 4.99 14.54
C TRP A 54 -12.62 4.20 15.77
N HIS A 55 -13.23 3.04 15.57
CA HIS A 55 -13.71 2.19 16.65
C HIS A 55 -12.56 1.66 17.51
N LEU A 56 -11.47 1.24 16.88
CA LEU A 56 -10.24 0.81 17.55
C LEU A 56 -9.70 1.91 18.48
N ILE A 57 -9.72 3.16 18.00
CA ILE A 57 -9.30 4.32 18.79
C ILE A 57 -10.26 4.57 19.97
N GLN A 58 -11.56 4.34 19.81
CA GLN A 58 -12.52 4.47 20.92
C GLN A 58 -12.27 3.43 22.02
N LEU A 59 -12.08 2.16 21.66
CA LEU A 59 -11.74 1.11 22.62
C LEU A 59 -10.47 1.48 23.40
N LEU A 60 -9.45 1.97 22.70
CA LEU A 60 -8.20 2.38 23.33
C LEU A 60 -8.34 3.62 24.24
N LYS A 61 -9.23 4.55 23.89
CA LYS A 61 -9.49 5.74 24.72
C LYS A 61 -10.20 5.39 26.01
N ASN A 62 -11.08 4.40 25.97
CA ASN A 62 -11.80 3.92 27.14
C ASN A 62 -10.84 3.24 28.12
N ASP A 63 -9.96 2.37 27.62
CA ASP A 63 -9.00 1.63 28.43
C ASP A 63 -7.57 1.74 27.86
N ARG A 64 -6.78 2.70 28.35
CA ARG A 64 -5.42 2.95 27.82
C ARG A 64 -4.37 1.90 28.17
N GLN A 65 -4.65 1.03 29.13
CA GLN A 65 -3.71 0.03 29.66
C GLN A 65 -3.99 -1.40 29.15
N GLN A 66 -4.93 -1.58 28.23
CA GLN A 66 -5.24 -2.92 27.75
C GLN A 66 -4.09 -3.55 26.98
N SER A 67 -3.97 -4.87 27.12
CA SER A 67 -3.12 -5.67 26.27
C SER A 67 -3.68 -5.75 24.84
N VAL A 68 -2.81 -6.03 23.86
CA VAL A 68 -3.23 -6.19 22.46
C VAL A 68 -4.23 -7.33 22.31
N ASP A 69 -4.07 -8.41 23.08
CA ASP A 69 -4.92 -9.58 22.99
C ASP A 69 -6.33 -9.29 23.56
N GLU A 70 -6.45 -8.63 24.71
CA GLU A 70 -7.75 -8.15 25.23
C GLU A 70 -8.45 -7.19 24.28
N LEU A 71 -7.68 -6.29 23.66
CA LEU A 71 -8.21 -5.32 22.71
C LEU A 71 -8.70 -6.01 21.43
N THR A 72 -8.04 -7.10 21.03
CA THR A 72 -8.46 -7.95 19.90
C THR A 72 -9.74 -8.71 20.23
N GLU A 73 -9.87 -9.25 21.44
CA GLU A 73 -11.09 -9.91 21.91
C GLU A 73 -12.27 -8.95 21.90
N LYS A 74 -12.15 -7.78 22.55
CA LYS A 74 -13.19 -6.73 22.54
C LYS A 74 -13.57 -6.27 21.14
N PHE A 75 -12.59 -6.15 20.24
CA PHE A 75 -12.86 -5.78 18.85
C PHE A 75 -13.65 -6.87 18.11
N ASN A 76 -13.33 -8.14 18.34
CA ASN A 76 -14.02 -9.27 17.72
C ASN A 76 -15.43 -9.51 18.30
N GLU A 77 -15.64 -9.22 19.59
CA GLU A 77 -16.96 -9.28 20.25
C GLU A 77 -17.99 -8.33 19.63
N LEU A 78 -17.55 -7.25 19.01
CA LEU A 78 -18.42 -6.28 18.33
C LEU A 78 -18.92 -6.78 16.95
N GLU A 79 -18.56 -7.99 16.55
CA GLU A 79 -18.98 -8.72 15.33
C GLU A 79 -18.79 -7.98 13.98
N LEU A 80 -18.10 -6.84 13.96
CA LEU A 80 -17.82 -6.12 12.72
C LEU A 80 -16.90 -6.93 11.79
N LYS A 81 -15.82 -7.49 12.36
CA LYS A 81 -14.81 -8.26 11.62
C LYS A 81 -13.89 -9.03 12.55
N THR A 82 -13.63 -10.30 12.23
CA THR A 82 -12.61 -11.07 12.93
C THR A 82 -11.22 -10.62 12.48
N SER A 83 -10.47 -10.03 13.41
CA SER A 83 -9.10 -9.57 13.19
C SER A 83 -8.13 -10.30 14.10
N SER A 84 -6.92 -10.55 13.60
CA SER A 84 -5.83 -11.09 14.41
C SER A 84 -5.17 -9.97 15.22
N SER A 85 -4.55 -10.33 16.34
CA SER A 85 -3.80 -9.37 17.16
C SER A 85 -2.64 -8.72 16.40
N PHE A 86 -2.06 -9.42 15.42
CA PHE A 86 -1.06 -8.84 14.52
C PHE A 86 -1.64 -7.72 13.65
N THR A 87 -2.82 -7.94 13.04
CA THR A 87 -3.49 -6.93 12.21
C THR A 87 -3.87 -5.70 13.04
N ILE A 88 -4.38 -5.91 14.25
CA ILE A 88 -4.70 -4.85 15.21
C ILE A 88 -3.43 -4.06 15.57
N CYS A 89 -2.35 -4.74 15.93
CA CYS A 89 -1.07 -4.10 16.25
C CYS A 89 -0.50 -3.29 15.08
N HIS A 90 -0.59 -3.82 13.85
CA HIS A 90 -0.13 -3.12 12.65
C HIS A 90 -0.93 -1.84 12.42
N ASN A 91 -2.26 -1.90 12.52
CA ASN A 91 -3.11 -0.72 12.38
C ASN A 91 -2.87 0.31 13.48
N LEU A 92 -2.69 -0.12 14.74
CA LEU A 92 -2.32 0.78 15.83
C LEU A 92 -0.99 1.49 15.57
N TYR A 93 -0.02 0.76 15.01
CA TYR A 93 1.27 1.32 14.64
C TYR A 93 1.14 2.34 13.51
N GLU A 94 0.36 2.06 12.46
CA GLU A 94 0.05 3.02 11.39
C GLU A 94 -0.67 4.28 11.91
N LEU A 95 -1.47 4.14 12.97
CA LEU A 95 -2.16 5.24 13.65
C LEU A 95 -1.26 6.01 14.65
N GLY A 96 -0.01 5.61 14.85
CA GLY A 96 0.95 6.27 15.75
C GLY A 96 0.96 5.75 17.20
N TYR A 97 0.23 4.68 17.50
CA TYR A 97 0.19 4.06 18.83
C TYR A 97 1.26 2.97 18.97
N HIS A 98 2.51 3.39 19.11
CA HIS A 98 3.67 2.49 19.19
C HIS A 98 3.87 1.81 20.55
N GLY A 99 3.18 2.29 21.59
CA GLY A 99 3.38 1.84 22.99
C GLY A 99 2.62 0.57 23.36
N ILE A 100 1.68 0.11 22.53
CA ILE A 100 0.83 -1.05 22.82
C ILE A 100 1.50 -2.26 22.17
N ARG A 101 2.45 -2.87 22.89
CA ARG A 101 3.10 -4.11 22.46
C ARG A 101 2.52 -5.30 23.21
N LYS A 102 2.46 -6.45 22.52
CA LYS A 102 2.25 -7.75 23.15
C LYS A 102 3.26 -7.91 24.30
N LEU A 103 2.76 -8.02 25.53
CA LEU A 103 3.51 -8.54 26.67
C LEU A 103 3.28 -10.05 26.74
#